data_AF-A0A9P6EVW3-F1
#
_entry.id   AF-A0A9P6EVW3-F1
#
_cell.length_a   1.000
_cell.length_b   1.000
_cell.length_c   1.000
_cell.angle_alpha   90.00
_cell.angle_beta   90.00
_cell.angle_gamma   90.00
#
_symmetry.space_group_name_H-M   'P 1'
#
loop_
_entity.id
_entity.type
_entity.pdbx_description
1 polymer ?
#
loop_
_entity_poly.entity_id
_entity_poly.type
_entity_poly.pdbx_seq_one_letter_code
_entity_poly.pdbx_strand_id
1 'polypeptide(L)'
;MSGVPSLSTTFKIGRKAKPTKTYYESRSTFRKNDFYKALVQTFLGNSGTVDFEWDFLDLDLIYRCKVVGEIGTQHRILCRPAQRALVELFKNMPLPEAVKRRICDGNLNGNEFEEALYHQLICAVKPIELKTTDLNGKNPDTISLNFSFYETLRAGTTSLGSGYEMVLTRGYDSHPRFDFMLGPMFIQVSVSDFAVHNRKTADIGKAFDDRDNNGTNQIERYLNDLYGPGHSARIEKNKFVVTKNGANVVGFRVVYIHGSPGQPSHPKCVKKFSDVRHVSFEEVKENLFKNIV
;
A
#
# COMPACT_ATOMS: atom_id res chain seq x y z
N MET A 1 10.24 31.53 40.41
CA MET A 1 9.17 30.56 40.76
C MET A 1 8.04 30.72 39.76
N SER A 2 7.95 29.81 38.80
CA SER A 2 6.82 29.67 37.89
C SER A 2 6.73 28.20 37.53
N GLY A 3 5.63 27.57 37.96
CA GLY A 3 5.42 26.13 37.87
C GLY A 3 5.09 25.69 36.45
N VAL A 4 5.75 24.64 36.00
CA VAL A 4 5.40 23.87 34.80
C VAL A 4 4.33 22.84 35.21
N PRO A 5 3.14 22.81 34.59
CA PRO A 5 2.21 21.71 34.82
C PRO A 5 2.72 20.46 34.08
N SER A 6 3.14 19.46 34.83
CA SER A 6 3.40 18.11 34.31
C SER A 6 2.08 17.45 33.92
N LEU A 7 1.83 17.26 32.63
CA LEU A 7 0.76 16.40 32.14
C LEU A 7 1.20 14.93 32.24
N SER A 8 1.09 14.38 33.44
CA SER A 8 1.13 12.94 33.69
C SER A 8 -0.27 12.38 33.43
N THR A 9 -0.57 12.00 32.19
CA THR A 9 -1.80 11.27 31.88
C THR A 9 -1.53 9.77 32.08
N THR A 10 -1.84 9.27 33.27
CA THR A 10 -1.86 7.85 33.60
C THR A 10 -3.06 7.20 32.92
N PHE A 11 -2.85 6.40 31.87
CA PHE A 11 -3.90 5.56 31.28
C PHE A 11 -4.19 4.37 32.20
N LYS A 12 -5.40 4.31 32.78
CA LYS A 12 -5.90 3.12 33.48
C LYS A 12 -6.37 2.09 32.45
N ILE A 13 -5.61 1.00 32.29
CA ILE A 13 -6.06 -0.19 31.55
C ILE A 13 -7.16 -0.86 32.38
N GLY A 14 -8.41 -0.69 31.98
CA GLY A 14 -9.56 -1.04 32.81
C GLY A 14 -10.75 -1.56 32.01
N ARG A 15 -10.57 -2.65 31.24
CA ARG A 15 -11.60 -3.64 30.87
C ARG A 15 -10.91 -4.81 30.17
N LYS A 16 -11.30 -6.05 30.50
CA LYS A 16 -10.79 -7.25 29.82
C LYS A 16 -11.04 -7.11 28.32
N ALA A 17 -9.99 -6.98 27.53
CA ALA A 17 -10.09 -6.91 26.08
C ALA A 17 -10.82 -8.17 25.58
N LYS A 18 -12.03 -8.02 25.02
CA LYS A 18 -12.62 -9.08 24.22
C LYS A 18 -11.70 -9.29 23.01
N PRO A 19 -11.38 -10.54 22.62
CA PRO A 19 -10.65 -10.78 21.39
C PRO A 19 -11.36 -10.08 20.22
N THR A 20 -10.60 -9.33 19.42
CA THR A 20 -11.09 -8.55 18.26
C THR A 20 -12.00 -9.38 17.34
N LYS A 21 -11.69 -10.66 17.19
CA LYS A 21 -12.50 -11.65 16.47
C LYS A 21 -13.90 -11.85 17.07
N THR A 22 -13.99 -12.13 18.36
CA THR A 22 -15.28 -12.33 19.07
C THR A 22 -16.14 -11.07 19.02
N TYR A 23 -15.51 -9.91 19.04
CA TYR A 23 -16.19 -8.63 18.88
C TYR A 23 -16.84 -8.50 17.50
N TYR A 24 -16.08 -8.73 16.42
CA TYR A 24 -16.57 -8.69 15.04
C TYR A 24 -17.68 -9.71 14.79
N GLU A 25 -17.52 -10.95 15.27
CA GLU A 25 -18.49 -12.04 15.04
C GLU A 25 -19.88 -11.71 15.59
N SER A 26 -19.94 -10.98 16.71
CA SER A 26 -21.18 -10.57 17.40
C SER A 26 -21.99 -9.47 16.68
N ARG A 27 -21.43 -8.87 15.61
CA ARG A 27 -22.06 -7.76 14.88
C ARG A 27 -23.05 -8.23 13.82
N SER A 28 -24.05 -7.40 13.53
CA SER A 28 -24.97 -7.62 12.41
C SER A 28 -24.23 -7.53 11.07
N THR A 29 -24.80 -8.14 10.02
CA THR A 29 -24.16 -8.16 8.68
C THR A 29 -23.89 -6.76 8.14
N PHE A 30 -24.81 -5.82 8.33
CA PHE A 30 -24.63 -4.42 7.93
C PHE A 30 -23.40 -3.80 8.62
N ARG A 31 -23.30 -3.98 9.95
CA ARG A 31 -22.18 -3.50 10.77
C ARG A 31 -20.85 -4.13 10.39
N LYS A 32 -20.84 -5.40 9.98
CA LYS A 32 -19.62 -6.08 9.50
C LYS A 32 -19.06 -5.45 8.22
N ASN A 33 -19.91 -4.97 7.30
CA ASN A 33 -19.47 -4.27 6.09
C ASN A 33 -18.89 -2.89 6.42
N ASP A 34 -19.50 -2.16 7.34
CA ASP A 34 -18.99 -0.85 7.77
C ASP A 34 -17.65 -0.99 8.49
N PHE A 35 -17.52 -2.02 9.34
CA PHE A 35 -16.28 -2.36 10.01
C PHE A 35 -15.16 -2.72 9.02
N TYR A 36 -15.47 -3.51 7.97
CA TYR A 36 -14.53 -3.81 6.90
C TYR A 36 -14.04 -2.53 6.20
N LYS A 37 -14.97 -1.64 5.81
CA LYS A 37 -14.64 -0.37 5.15
C LYS A 37 -13.76 0.52 6.04
N ALA A 38 -14.07 0.60 7.34
CA ALA A 38 -13.28 1.37 8.29
C ALA A 38 -11.83 0.84 8.43
N LEU A 39 -11.62 -0.48 8.40
CA LEU A 39 -10.28 -1.07 8.38
C LEU A 39 -9.53 -0.76 7.09
N VAL A 40 -10.19 -0.92 5.94
CA VAL A 40 -9.60 -0.60 4.64
C VAL A 40 -9.17 0.86 4.59
N GLN A 41 -10.03 1.79 5.01
CA GLN A 41 -9.71 3.21 5.10
C GLN A 41 -8.54 3.48 6.07
N THR A 42 -8.49 2.77 7.19
CA THR A 42 -7.37 2.90 8.16
C THR A 42 -6.05 2.42 7.56
N PHE A 43 -6.06 1.38 6.73
CA PHE A 43 -4.86 0.82 6.12
C PHE A 43 -4.41 1.52 4.83
N LEU A 44 -5.35 1.99 4.01
CA LEU A 44 -5.09 2.60 2.69
C LEU A 44 -5.19 4.12 2.67
N GLY A 45 -5.75 4.77 3.70
CA GLY A 45 -5.82 6.24 3.77
C GLY A 45 -6.81 6.89 2.79
N ASN A 46 -7.58 6.10 2.02
CA ASN A 46 -8.47 6.63 0.99
C ASN A 46 -9.52 7.60 1.55
N SER A 47 -9.52 8.81 0.97
CA SER A 47 -10.16 10.03 1.45
C SER A 47 -11.69 9.93 1.58
N GLY A 48 -12.18 10.21 2.79
CA GLY A 48 -13.58 10.47 3.12
C GLY A 48 -13.71 10.80 4.61
N THR A 49 -14.76 11.54 4.99
CA THR A 49 -15.18 11.64 6.39
C THR A 49 -15.38 10.23 6.90
N VAL A 50 -14.52 9.83 7.84
CA VAL A 50 -14.50 8.48 8.37
C VAL A 50 -15.82 8.24 9.08
N ASP A 51 -16.66 7.34 8.55
CA ASP A 51 -17.67 6.65 9.37
C ASP A 51 -16.91 5.64 10.24
N PHE A 52 -16.09 6.19 11.14
CA PHE A 52 -15.28 5.41 12.04
C PHE A 52 -16.21 4.86 13.10
N GLU A 53 -16.43 3.56 13.06
CA GLU A 53 -17.20 2.91 14.11
C GLU A 53 -16.47 3.11 15.44
N TRP A 54 -17.15 3.69 16.43
CA TRP A 54 -16.63 3.93 17.79
C TRP A 54 -16.00 2.68 18.42
N ASP A 55 -16.42 1.52 17.92
CA ASP A 55 -15.94 0.19 18.20
C ASP A 55 -14.41 0.01 18.28
N PHE A 56 -13.62 0.66 17.43
CA PHE A 56 -12.15 0.51 17.50
C PHE A 56 -11.50 1.36 18.59
N LEU A 57 -12.14 2.47 18.98
CA LEU A 57 -11.74 3.24 20.15
C LEU A 57 -12.06 2.45 21.42
N ASP A 58 -13.21 1.77 21.45
CA ASP A 58 -13.62 0.93 22.59
C ASP A 58 -12.66 -0.25 22.83
N LEU A 59 -11.90 -0.66 21.81
CA LEU A 59 -10.89 -1.71 21.88
C LEU A 59 -9.47 -1.19 22.15
N ASP A 60 -9.26 0.12 22.30
CA ASP A 60 -7.95 0.77 22.48
C ASP A 60 -6.92 0.41 21.39
N LEU A 61 -7.38 0.12 20.15
CA LEU A 61 -6.48 -0.28 19.04
C LEU A 61 -6.08 0.89 18.15
N ILE A 62 -6.91 1.94 18.13
CA ILE A 62 -6.78 3.12 17.29
C ILE A 62 -7.00 4.33 18.16
N TYR A 63 -6.27 5.42 17.93
CA TYR A 63 -6.48 6.71 18.57
C TYR A 63 -6.82 7.79 17.54
N ARG A 64 -7.52 8.83 17.98
CA ARG A 64 -7.83 10.01 17.17
C ARG A 64 -6.76 11.07 17.34
N CYS A 65 -6.31 11.63 16.23
CA CYS A 65 -5.44 12.78 16.21
C CYS A 65 -6.08 13.91 15.39
N LYS A 66 -6.14 15.11 15.99
CA LYS A 66 -6.38 16.34 15.23
C LYS A 66 -5.03 16.92 14.87
N VAL A 67 -4.75 17.04 13.57
CA VAL A 67 -3.55 17.73 13.09
C VAL A 67 -3.88 19.22 13.01
N VAL A 68 -3.10 20.06 13.70
CA VAL A 68 -3.29 21.52 13.68
C VAL A 68 -3.07 22.02 12.25
N GLY A 69 -4.09 22.63 11.65
CA GLY A 69 -4.05 23.16 10.28
C GLY A 69 -4.68 22.27 9.21
N GLU A 70 -5.10 21.04 9.54
CA GLU A 70 -5.85 20.16 8.63
C GLU A 70 -7.34 20.11 9.00
N ILE A 71 -8.21 20.11 8.00
CA ILE A 71 -9.66 19.90 8.19
C ILE A 71 -9.90 18.38 8.26
N GLY A 72 -10.00 17.81 9.47
CA GLY A 72 -10.38 16.41 9.64
C GLY A 72 -9.88 15.78 10.95
N THR A 73 -10.46 14.64 11.31
CA THR A 73 -9.94 13.78 12.39
C THR A 73 -9.22 12.59 11.74
N GLN A 74 -7.92 12.46 11.98
CA GLN A 74 -7.16 11.29 11.55
C GLN A 74 -7.31 10.17 12.58
N HIS A 75 -7.50 8.93 12.11
CA HIS A 75 -7.50 7.74 12.94
C HIS A 75 -6.17 7.01 12.76
N ARG A 76 -5.51 6.65 13.86
CA ARG A 76 -4.16 6.09 13.84
C ARG A 76 -4.08 4.84 14.70
N ILE A 77 -3.50 3.78 14.14
CA ILE A 77 -3.23 2.55 14.89
C ILE A 77 -2.24 2.85 16.02
N LEU A 78 -2.56 2.39 17.23
CA LEU A 78 -1.87 2.75 18.45
C LEU A 78 -0.41 2.26 18.48
N CYS A 79 -0.18 1.01 18.13
CA CYS A 79 1.13 0.36 18.21
C CYS A 79 1.20 -0.89 17.31
N ARG A 80 2.40 -1.46 17.16
CA ARG A 80 2.61 -2.68 16.35
C ARG A 80 1.77 -3.89 16.80
N PRO A 81 1.61 -4.20 18.10
CA PRO A 81 0.68 -5.23 18.54
C PRO A 81 -0.77 -4.99 18.12
N ALA A 82 -1.26 -3.75 18.22
CA ALA A 82 -2.61 -3.40 17.76
C ALA A 82 -2.74 -3.59 16.25
N GLN A 83 -1.75 -3.15 15.47
CA GLN A 83 -1.72 -3.36 14.03
C GLN A 83 -1.79 -4.85 13.67
N ARG A 84 -0.99 -5.69 14.34
CA ARG A 84 -1.02 -7.15 14.13
C ARG A 84 -2.41 -7.73 14.42
N ALA A 85 -3.03 -7.34 15.53
CA ALA A 85 -4.37 -7.79 15.87
C ALA A 85 -5.43 -7.36 14.84
N LEU A 86 -5.31 -6.14 14.28
CA LEU A 86 -6.21 -5.65 13.24
C LEU A 86 -5.97 -6.38 11.90
N VAL A 87 -4.71 -6.64 11.52
CA VAL A 87 -4.38 -7.40 10.31
C VAL A 87 -4.86 -8.85 10.42
N GLU A 88 -4.67 -9.51 11.56
CA GLU A 88 -5.18 -10.87 11.80
C GLU A 88 -6.71 -10.91 11.74
N LEU A 89 -7.39 -9.88 12.27
CA LEU A 89 -8.83 -9.77 12.11
C LEU A 89 -9.22 -9.59 10.63
N PHE A 90 -8.54 -8.68 9.93
CA PHE A 90 -8.81 -8.36 8.52
C PHE A 90 -8.67 -9.59 7.62
N LYS A 91 -7.65 -10.44 7.84
CA LYS A 91 -7.47 -11.72 7.14
C LYS A 91 -8.66 -12.67 7.21
N ASN A 92 -9.46 -12.57 8.27
CA ASN A 92 -10.61 -13.43 8.50
C ASN A 92 -11.93 -12.82 7.98
N MET A 93 -11.90 -11.62 7.40
CA MET A 93 -13.08 -10.98 6.85
C MET A 93 -13.30 -11.41 5.39
N PRO A 94 -14.54 -11.68 4.98
CA PRO A 94 -14.84 -11.86 3.58
C PRO A 94 -14.84 -10.49 2.87
N LEU A 95 -14.43 -10.48 1.60
CA LEU A 95 -14.66 -9.33 0.73
C LEU A 95 -16.17 -9.03 0.64
N PRO A 96 -16.57 -7.75 0.53
CA PRO A 96 -17.96 -7.40 0.26
C PRO A 96 -18.48 -8.05 -1.02
N GLU A 97 -19.70 -8.57 -1.00
CA GLU A 97 -20.28 -9.34 -2.12
C GLU A 97 -20.40 -8.53 -3.41
N ALA A 98 -20.57 -7.20 -3.30
CA ALA A 98 -20.52 -6.31 -4.46
C ALA A 98 -19.14 -6.31 -5.14
N VAL A 99 -18.05 -6.25 -4.35
CA VAL A 99 -16.68 -6.27 -4.86
C VAL A 99 -16.37 -7.62 -5.49
N LYS A 100 -16.80 -8.74 -4.90
CA LYS A 100 -16.63 -10.07 -5.50
C LYS A 100 -17.25 -10.15 -6.89
N ARG A 101 -18.51 -9.71 -7.04
CA ARG A 101 -19.18 -9.68 -8.34
C ARG A 101 -18.42 -8.83 -9.37
N ARG A 102 -17.92 -7.66 -8.98
CA ARG A 102 -17.10 -6.80 -9.86
C ARG A 102 -15.78 -7.46 -10.27
N ILE A 103 -15.14 -8.22 -9.38
CA ILE A 103 -13.95 -9.03 -9.71
C ILE A 103 -14.32 -10.08 -10.78
N CYS A 104 -15.44 -10.79 -10.60
CA CYS A 104 -15.90 -11.80 -11.56
C CYS A 104 -16.11 -11.17 -12.95
N ASP A 105 -16.79 -10.02 -12.99
CA ASP A 105 -17.12 -9.27 -14.20
C ASP A 105 -15.91 -8.54 -14.82
N GLY A 106 -14.80 -8.39 -14.08
CA GLY A 106 -13.64 -7.60 -14.51
C GLY A 106 -13.92 -6.10 -14.62
N ASN A 107 -14.86 -5.58 -13.83
CA ASN A 107 -15.35 -4.21 -13.93
C ASN A 107 -15.26 -3.46 -12.58
N LEU A 108 -14.08 -3.56 -11.96
CA LEU A 108 -13.75 -2.82 -10.75
C LEU A 108 -13.44 -1.36 -11.11
N ASN A 109 -13.84 -0.42 -10.25
CA ASN A 109 -13.24 0.91 -10.30
C ASN A 109 -11.85 0.91 -9.62
N GLY A 110 -11.10 2.01 -9.76
CA GLY A 110 -9.73 2.10 -9.24
C GLY A 110 -9.62 1.82 -7.73
N ASN A 111 -10.54 2.38 -6.93
CA ASN A 111 -10.53 2.18 -5.49
C ASN A 111 -10.91 0.72 -5.16
N GLU A 112 -11.98 0.19 -5.77
CA GLU A 112 -12.39 -1.21 -5.56
C GLU A 112 -11.26 -2.20 -5.91
N PHE A 113 -10.50 -1.92 -6.98
CA PHE A 113 -9.37 -2.76 -7.36
C PHE A 113 -8.23 -2.69 -6.35
N GLU A 114 -7.83 -1.49 -5.91
CA GLU A 114 -6.79 -1.33 -4.89
C GLU A 114 -7.17 -2.03 -3.59
N GLU A 115 -8.42 -1.86 -3.13
CA GLU A 115 -8.96 -2.49 -1.93
C GLU A 115 -8.95 -4.02 -2.02
N ALA A 116 -9.45 -4.56 -3.14
CA ALA A 116 -9.49 -6.00 -3.37
C ALA A 116 -8.08 -6.60 -3.46
N LEU A 117 -7.18 -5.93 -4.18
CA LEU A 117 -5.79 -6.34 -4.31
C LEU A 117 -5.10 -6.33 -2.95
N TYR A 118 -5.22 -5.23 -2.19
CA TYR A 118 -4.65 -5.11 -0.85
C TYR A 118 -5.14 -6.23 0.08
N HIS A 119 -6.45 -6.46 0.12
CA HIS A 119 -7.03 -7.53 0.94
C HIS A 119 -6.42 -8.90 0.60
N GLN A 120 -6.30 -9.22 -0.68
CA GLN A 120 -5.77 -10.52 -1.10
C GLN A 120 -4.27 -10.66 -0.91
N LEU A 121 -3.51 -9.58 -1.12
CA LEU A 121 -2.10 -9.57 -0.75
C LEU A 121 -1.94 -9.93 0.72
N ILE A 122 -2.74 -9.36 1.62
CA ILE A 122 -2.69 -9.69 3.06
C ILE A 122 -3.10 -11.15 3.34
N CYS A 123 -4.12 -11.66 2.67
CA CYS A 123 -4.70 -12.99 2.93
C CYS A 123 -3.94 -14.17 2.29
N ALA A 124 -3.28 -13.97 1.16
CA ALA A 124 -2.67 -15.06 0.39
C ALA A 124 -1.57 -15.81 1.18
N VAL A 125 -1.23 -17.04 0.77
CA VAL A 125 -0.04 -17.71 1.29
C VAL A 125 1.20 -17.10 0.61
N LYS A 126 2.28 -16.92 1.36
CA LYS A 126 3.52 -16.30 0.89
C LYS A 126 4.58 -17.40 0.65
N PRO A 127 5.51 -17.22 -0.30
CA PRO A 127 5.57 -16.11 -1.26
C PRO A 127 4.43 -16.17 -2.30
N ILE A 128 3.98 -14.99 -2.76
CA ILE A 128 3.04 -14.89 -3.88
C ILE A 128 3.88 -14.73 -5.15
N GLU A 129 3.83 -15.72 -6.03
CA GLU A 129 4.49 -15.65 -7.33
C GLU A 129 3.52 -15.11 -8.38
N LEU A 130 3.92 -14.07 -9.10
CA LEU A 130 3.13 -13.48 -10.20
C LEU A 130 3.98 -13.45 -11.46
N LYS A 131 3.44 -14.01 -12.55
CA LYS A 131 4.03 -13.86 -13.88
C LYS A 131 3.96 -12.41 -14.31
N THR A 132 5.02 -11.97 -14.97
CA THR A 132 5.11 -10.62 -15.50
C THR A 132 5.59 -10.63 -16.93
N THR A 133 5.27 -9.56 -17.65
CA THR A 133 5.82 -9.26 -18.97
C THR A 133 6.43 -7.85 -18.96
N ASP A 134 6.98 -7.42 -20.08
CA ASP A 134 7.11 -5.99 -20.36
C ASP A 134 5.74 -5.36 -20.69
N LEU A 135 5.74 -4.04 -20.92
CA LEU A 135 4.55 -3.25 -21.26
C LEU A 135 3.96 -3.56 -22.65
N ASN A 136 4.49 -4.54 -23.39
CA ASN A 136 3.97 -5.01 -24.67
C ASN A 136 3.68 -6.53 -24.65
N GLY A 137 3.57 -7.13 -23.47
CA GLY A 137 3.23 -8.55 -23.33
C GLY A 137 4.36 -9.50 -23.74
N LYS A 138 5.60 -9.02 -23.82
CA LYS A 138 6.77 -9.82 -24.19
C LYS A 138 7.71 -9.98 -23.00
N ASN A 139 8.79 -10.73 -23.19
CA ASN A 139 9.86 -10.90 -22.19
C ASN A 139 9.33 -11.40 -20.84
N PRO A 140 8.72 -12.61 -20.80
CA PRO A 140 8.12 -13.15 -19.59
C PRO A 140 9.16 -13.30 -18.48
N ASP A 141 8.74 -13.01 -17.26
CA ASP A 141 9.52 -13.11 -16.04
C ASP A 141 8.57 -13.41 -14.87
N THR A 142 9.08 -13.52 -13.64
CA THR A 142 8.27 -13.75 -12.45
C THR A 142 8.74 -12.84 -11.32
N ILE A 143 7.78 -12.27 -10.60
CA ILE A 143 8.06 -11.54 -9.35
C ILE A 143 7.53 -12.35 -8.18
N SER A 144 8.29 -12.31 -7.09
CA SER A 144 7.95 -12.93 -5.82
C SER A 144 7.61 -11.84 -4.82
N LEU A 145 6.38 -11.85 -4.31
CA LEU A 145 5.95 -10.98 -3.21
C LEU A 145 6.03 -11.79 -1.91
N ASN A 146 7.18 -11.69 -1.24
CA ASN A 146 7.43 -12.34 0.03
C ASN A 146 7.53 -11.32 1.17
N PHE A 147 6.46 -11.21 1.96
CA PHE A 147 6.42 -10.28 3.08
C PHE A 147 5.72 -10.91 4.29
N SER A 148 6.19 -10.53 5.48
CA SER A 148 5.67 -11.01 6.76
C SER A 148 4.85 -9.95 7.49
N PHE A 149 5.04 -8.68 7.14
CA PHE A 149 4.38 -7.55 7.79
C PHE A 149 3.87 -6.55 6.76
N TYR A 150 2.92 -5.73 7.20
CA TYR A 150 2.43 -4.57 6.48
C TYR A 150 2.63 -3.32 7.32
N GLU A 151 3.07 -2.22 6.73
CA GLU A 151 3.16 -0.91 7.37
C GLU A 151 2.73 0.20 6.39
N THR A 152 2.35 1.36 6.93
CA THR A 152 2.08 2.56 6.13
C THR A 152 3.25 3.51 6.31
N LEU A 153 3.90 3.93 5.22
CA LEU A 153 5.05 4.83 5.32
C LEU A 153 4.60 6.19 5.83
N ARG A 154 5.38 6.78 6.74
CA ARG A 154 5.18 8.14 7.21
C ARG A 154 6.41 8.97 6.93
N ALA A 155 6.23 10.04 6.16
CA ALA A 155 7.31 10.93 5.75
C ALA A 155 8.08 11.44 6.98
N GLY A 156 9.40 11.27 6.99
CA GLY A 156 10.28 11.84 8.01
C GLY A 156 10.16 11.24 9.42
N THR A 157 9.42 10.15 9.61
CA THR A 157 9.24 9.52 10.94
C THR A 157 9.74 8.09 11.06
N THR A 158 10.29 7.55 9.98
CA THR A 158 10.78 6.17 9.93
C THR A 158 12.13 6.16 9.24
N SER A 159 13.13 5.58 9.90
CA SER A 159 14.09 4.72 9.22
C SER A 159 13.75 3.35 9.75
N LEU A 160 13.22 2.49 8.90
CA LEU A 160 12.93 1.13 9.33
C LEU A 160 14.26 0.39 9.60
N GLY A 161 15.31 0.69 8.86
CA GLY A 161 16.65 0.12 9.04
C GLY A 161 16.82 -1.19 8.28
N SER A 162 17.94 -1.89 8.51
CA SER A 162 18.18 -3.21 7.89
C SER A 162 17.18 -4.25 8.40
N GLY A 163 16.65 -5.10 7.50
CA GLY A 163 15.70 -6.17 7.83
C GLY A 163 14.23 -5.92 7.44
N TYR A 164 13.92 -4.79 6.79
CA TYR A 164 12.55 -4.42 6.36
C TYR A 164 12.27 -4.69 4.87
N GLU A 165 13.08 -5.54 4.25
CA GLU A 165 12.84 -6.01 2.87
C GLU A 165 11.57 -6.86 2.77
N MET A 166 11.09 -7.41 3.89
CA MET A 166 9.90 -8.26 4.00
C MET A 166 8.67 -7.52 4.54
N VAL A 167 8.64 -6.19 4.43
CA VAL A 167 7.47 -5.37 4.81
C VAL A 167 6.85 -4.79 3.56
N LEU A 168 5.56 -5.08 3.35
CA LEU A 168 4.77 -4.41 2.33
C LEU A 168 4.37 -3.04 2.88
N THR A 169 4.76 -1.97 2.19
CA THR A 169 4.59 -0.61 2.64
C THR A 169 3.68 0.18 1.71
N ARG A 170 2.65 0.86 2.21
CA ARG A 170 1.86 1.83 1.40
C ARG A 170 2.65 3.12 1.17
N GLY A 171 2.63 3.60 -0.08
CA GLY A 171 3.12 4.92 -0.48
C GLY A 171 2.39 6.09 0.21
N TYR A 172 2.91 7.31 0.07
CA TYR A 172 2.29 8.48 0.69
C TYR A 172 1.00 8.90 -0.02
N ASP A 173 -0.05 9.18 0.77
CA ASP A 173 -1.32 9.74 0.28
C ASP A 173 -1.13 11.04 -0.52
N SER A 174 -0.14 11.86 -0.14
CA SER A 174 0.13 13.15 -0.78
C SER A 174 0.91 13.05 -2.11
N HIS A 175 1.44 11.87 -2.46
CA HIS A 175 2.26 11.67 -3.66
C HIS A 175 2.00 10.30 -4.31
N PRO A 176 0.79 10.02 -4.82
CA PRO A 176 0.35 8.69 -5.25
C PRO A 176 0.89 8.34 -6.65
N ARG A 177 2.20 8.13 -6.76
CA ARG A 177 2.83 7.53 -7.95
C ARG A 177 3.02 6.03 -7.81
N PHE A 178 3.27 5.58 -6.58
CA PHE A 178 3.38 4.19 -6.20
C PHE A 178 2.43 3.93 -5.06
N ASP A 179 1.72 2.82 -5.17
CA ASP A 179 0.74 2.39 -4.21
C ASP A 179 1.40 1.57 -3.11
N PHE A 180 2.28 0.64 -3.51
CA PHE A 180 2.98 -0.22 -2.57
C PHE A 180 4.48 -0.27 -2.84
N MET A 181 5.25 -0.55 -1.80
CA MET A 181 6.67 -0.88 -1.88
C MET A 181 6.92 -2.17 -1.11
N LEU A 182 7.77 -3.04 -1.65
CA LEU A 182 8.25 -4.24 -0.97
C LEU A 182 9.76 -4.36 -1.20
N GLY A 183 10.56 -4.09 -0.19
CA GLY A 183 11.99 -4.00 -0.43
C GLY A 183 12.30 -2.84 -1.41
N PRO A 184 13.19 -3.07 -2.39
CA PRO A 184 13.44 -2.14 -3.49
C PRO A 184 12.44 -2.30 -4.66
N MET A 185 11.34 -3.05 -4.51
CA MET A 185 10.27 -3.16 -5.51
C MET A 185 9.21 -2.07 -5.29
N PHE A 186 8.95 -1.27 -6.32
CA PHE A 186 7.95 -0.20 -6.32
C PHE A 186 6.77 -0.61 -7.19
N ILE A 187 5.57 -0.60 -6.64
CA ILE A 187 4.36 -1.15 -7.26
C ILE A 187 3.34 -0.04 -7.48
N GLN A 188 2.90 0.11 -8.72
CA GLN A 188 1.82 1.02 -9.14
C GLN A 188 0.63 0.17 -9.60
N VAL A 189 -0.57 0.50 -9.14
CA VAL A 189 -1.78 -0.30 -9.41
C VAL A 189 -2.85 0.57 -10.04
N SER A 190 -3.53 0.06 -11.07
CA SER A 190 -4.59 0.83 -11.75
C SER A 190 -5.45 -0.04 -12.62
N VAL A 191 -6.72 0.32 -12.76
CA VAL A 191 -7.65 -0.29 -13.74
C VAL A 191 -7.47 0.25 -15.16
N SER A 192 -6.80 1.39 -15.33
CA SER A 192 -6.57 2.01 -16.65
C SER A 192 -5.25 1.53 -17.24
N ASP A 193 -5.21 1.18 -18.53
CA ASP A 193 -3.98 0.83 -19.26
C ASP A 193 -2.78 1.72 -18.92
N PHE A 194 -1.58 1.15 -18.91
CA PHE A 194 -0.35 1.85 -18.50
C PHE A 194 -0.15 3.19 -19.24
N ALA A 195 -0.36 3.23 -20.56
CA ALA A 195 -0.17 4.45 -21.35
C ALA A 195 -1.17 5.58 -21.01
N VAL A 196 -2.34 5.23 -20.47
CA VAL A 196 -3.34 6.17 -19.98
C VAL A 196 -3.02 6.58 -18.55
N HIS A 197 -2.67 5.61 -17.71
CA HIS A 197 -2.39 5.83 -16.30
C HIS A 197 -1.09 6.60 -16.04
N ASN A 198 -0.01 6.30 -16.77
CA ASN A 198 1.30 6.93 -16.64
C ASN A 198 1.30 8.35 -17.24
N ARG A 199 0.52 9.25 -16.63
CA ARG A 199 0.34 10.65 -17.01
C ARG A 199 0.13 11.51 -15.76
N LYS A 200 0.34 12.82 -15.92
CA LYS A 200 0.09 13.84 -14.88
C LYS A 200 0.82 13.53 -13.57
N THR A 201 0.12 13.14 -12.52
CA THR A 201 0.67 12.83 -11.20
C THR A 201 1.30 11.45 -11.20
N ALA A 202 0.68 10.45 -11.83
CA ALA A 202 1.10 9.05 -11.85
C ALA A 202 2.19 8.71 -12.90
N ASP A 203 2.83 9.72 -13.51
CA ASP A 203 3.94 9.50 -14.46
C ASP A 203 5.20 9.06 -13.71
N ILE A 204 5.66 7.83 -13.96
CA ILE A 204 6.87 7.26 -13.38
C ILE A 204 8.10 8.13 -13.65
N GLY A 205 8.21 8.76 -14.84
CA GLY A 205 9.35 9.62 -15.15
C GLY A 205 9.53 10.73 -14.11
N LYS A 206 8.42 11.33 -13.68
CA LYS A 206 8.42 12.35 -12.64
C LYS A 206 8.87 11.84 -11.27
N ALA A 207 8.75 10.55 -10.98
CA ALA A 207 9.23 9.99 -9.72
C ALA A 207 10.77 10.02 -9.61
N PHE A 208 11.46 10.04 -10.75
CA PHE A 208 12.93 10.14 -10.85
C PHE A 208 13.40 11.56 -11.16
N ASP A 209 12.62 12.32 -11.93
CA ASP A 209 13.05 13.62 -12.46
C ASP A 209 12.60 14.81 -11.59
N ASP A 210 11.40 14.77 -11.02
CA ASP A 210 10.90 15.88 -10.19
C ASP A 210 11.63 15.88 -8.84
N ARG A 211 12.47 16.90 -8.64
CA ARG A 211 13.20 17.14 -7.39
C ARG A 211 12.47 18.16 -6.53
N ASP A 212 12.56 17.96 -5.23
CA ASP A 212 12.05 18.92 -4.25
C ASP A 212 13.07 20.01 -3.91
N ASN A 213 12.71 20.87 -2.94
CA ASN A 213 13.58 21.93 -2.46
C ASN A 213 14.90 21.41 -1.83
N ASN A 214 14.95 20.13 -1.44
CA ASN A 214 16.14 19.46 -0.93
C ASN A 214 16.91 18.72 -2.03
N GLY A 215 16.54 18.91 -3.29
CA GLY A 215 17.14 18.24 -4.43
C GLY A 215 16.86 16.73 -4.48
N THR A 216 15.90 16.21 -3.73
CA THR A 216 15.60 14.77 -3.61
C THR A 216 14.39 14.42 -4.46
N ASN A 217 14.48 13.38 -5.30
CA ASN A 217 13.32 12.87 -6.04
C ASN A 217 12.48 11.88 -5.21
N GLN A 218 11.34 11.44 -5.75
CA GLN A 218 10.41 10.63 -4.99
C GLN A 218 10.96 9.23 -4.65
N ILE A 219 11.65 8.58 -5.58
CA ILE A 219 12.26 7.26 -5.32
C ILE A 219 13.31 7.38 -4.22
N GLU A 220 14.16 8.41 -4.29
CA GLU A 220 15.18 8.71 -3.29
C GLU A 220 14.54 8.93 -1.91
N ARG A 221 13.45 9.70 -1.81
CA ARG A 221 12.72 9.87 -0.54
C ARG A 221 12.23 8.55 0.02
N TYR A 222 11.47 7.78 -0.76
CA TYR A 222 10.92 6.51 -0.29
C TYR A 222 12.01 5.57 0.22
N LEU A 223 13.12 5.44 -0.52
CA LEU A 223 14.25 4.62 -0.10
C LEU A 223 14.96 5.18 1.13
N ASN A 224 15.08 6.51 1.24
CA ASN A 224 15.67 7.15 2.40
C ASN A 224 14.83 6.98 3.67
N ASP A 225 13.51 7.09 3.57
CA ASP A 225 12.57 6.84 4.66
C ASP A 225 12.52 5.33 5.02
N LEU A 226 12.67 4.43 4.06
CA LEU A 226 12.71 2.99 4.34
C LEU A 226 14.05 2.56 4.97
N TYR A 227 15.18 2.97 4.38
CA TYR A 227 16.50 2.36 4.62
C TYR A 227 17.57 3.34 5.11
N GLY A 228 17.18 4.57 5.43
CA GLY A 228 18.10 5.65 5.81
C GLY A 228 18.72 6.36 4.59
N PRO A 229 19.39 7.51 4.80
CA PRO A 229 19.86 8.39 3.73
C PRO A 229 20.95 7.77 2.84
N GLY A 230 21.25 8.46 1.73
CA GLY A 230 22.35 8.14 0.83
C GLY A 230 21.91 7.47 -0.48
N HIS A 231 20.60 7.41 -0.76
CA HIS A 231 20.10 6.90 -2.03
C HIS A 231 20.14 7.98 -3.13
N SER A 232 20.47 7.55 -4.35
CA SER A 232 20.30 8.32 -5.57
C SER A 232 19.56 7.47 -6.60
N ALA A 233 18.59 8.06 -7.29
CA ALA A 233 17.80 7.40 -8.32
C ALA A 233 17.72 8.28 -9.57
N ARG A 234 17.90 7.67 -10.75
CA ARG A 234 17.76 8.36 -12.04
C ARG A 234 17.36 7.40 -13.15
N ILE A 235 16.87 7.95 -14.25
CA ILE A 235 16.69 7.20 -15.49
C ILE A 235 17.93 7.44 -16.37
N GLU A 236 18.66 6.39 -16.70
CA GLU A 236 19.84 6.45 -17.56
C GLU A 236 19.65 5.50 -18.75
N LYS A 237 19.66 6.04 -19.97
CA LYS A 237 19.43 5.26 -21.21
C LYS A 237 18.16 4.39 -21.14
N ASN A 238 17.06 4.96 -20.66
CA ASN A 238 15.75 4.29 -20.47
C ASN A 238 15.74 3.14 -19.45
N LYS A 239 16.75 3.08 -18.58
CA LYS A 239 16.86 2.13 -17.48
C LYS A 239 16.83 2.83 -16.13
N PHE A 240 16.26 2.17 -15.13
CA PHE A 240 16.27 2.69 -13.77
C PHE A 240 17.61 2.39 -13.11
N VAL A 241 18.32 3.44 -12.71
CA VAL A 241 19.60 3.33 -11.99
C VAL A 241 19.41 3.87 -10.59
N VAL A 242 19.51 2.98 -9.60
CA VAL A 242 19.36 3.31 -8.19
C VAL A 242 20.59 2.86 -7.43
N THR A 243 21.17 3.76 -6.66
CA THR A 243 22.39 3.53 -5.88
C THR A 243 22.20 3.96 -4.43
N LYS A 244 22.94 3.33 -3.51
CA LYS A 244 23.11 3.75 -2.12
C LYS A 244 24.59 3.97 -1.88
N ASN A 245 24.99 5.19 -1.54
CA ASN A 245 26.40 5.57 -1.34
C ASN A 245 27.29 5.16 -2.54
N GLY A 246 26.79 5.29 -3.76
CA GLY A 246 27.49 4.95 -5.00
C GLY A 246 27.43 3.46 -5.42
N ALA A 247 26.98 2.56 -4.55
CA ALA A 247 26.79 1.15 -4.89
C ALA A 247 25.37 0.89 -5.42
N ASN A 248 25.22 0.03 -6.43
CA ASN A 248 23.89 -0.30 -7.00
C ASN A 248 22.99 -0.97 -5.94
N VAL A 249 21.73 -0.52 -5.87
CA VAL A 249 20.69 -1.18 -5.09
C VAL A 249 20.22 -2.42 -5.84
N VAL A 250 20.64 -3.59 -5.36
CA VAL A 250 20.30 -4.88 -5.98
C VAL A 250 18.79 -5.11 -5.90
N GLY A 251 18.20 -5.58 -7.01
CA GLY A 251 16.79 -5.98 -7.05
C GLY A 251 15.78 -4.84 -7.20
N PHE A 252 16.24 -3.59 -7.34
CA PHE A 252 15.36 -2.46 -7.64
C PHE A 252 14.56 -2.72 -8.91
N ARG A 253 13.23 -2.55 -8.82
CA ARG A 253 12.34 -2.74 -9.96
C ARG A 253 11.04 -1.95 -9.77
N VAL A 254 10.43 -1.59 -10.89
CA VAL A 254 9.11 -1.00 -10.93
C VAL A 254 8.13 -1.99 -11.54
N VAL A 255 7.04 -2.26 -10.84
CA VAL A 255 5.97 -3.17 -11.24
C VAL A 255 4.70 -2.36 -11.41
N TYR A 256 4.00 -2.60 -12.51
CA TYR A 256 2.68 -2.08 -12.76
C TYR A 256 1.68 -3.24 -12.79
N ILE A 257 0.68 -3.19 -11.91
CA ILE A 257 -0.38 -4.21 -11.81
C ILE A 257 -1.66 -3.63 -12.42
N HIS A 258 -2.11 -4.24 -13.51
CA HIS A 258 -3.29 -3.81 -14.24
C HIS A 258 -4.56 -4.48 -13.69
N GLY A 259 -5.57 -3.68 -13.39
CA GLY A 259 -6.79 -4.10 -12.69
C GLY A 259 -8.01 -4.33 -13.56
N SER A 260 -7.87 -4.31 -14.89
CA SER A 260 -8.96 -4.63 -15.81
C SER A 260 -8.52 -5.67 -16.84
N PRO A 261 -9.46 -6.47 -17.39
CA PRO A 261 -9.14 -7.42 -18.46
C PRO A 261 -8.47 -6.74 -19.66
N GLY A 262 -7.54 -7.44 -20.28
CA GLY A 262 -6.84 -6.94 -21.47
C GLY A 262 -5.37 -7.33 -21.52
N GLN A 263 -4.83 -7.34 -22.74
CA GLN A 263 -3.42 -7.64 -22.96
C GLN A 263 -2.61 -6.34 -23.13
N PRO A 264 -1.43 -6.22 -22.50
CA PRO A 264 -0.60 -5.04 -22.63
C PRO A 264 -0.09 -4.89 -24.08
N SER A 265 -0.28 -3.69 -24.66
CA SER A 265 0.16 -3.38 -26.03
C SER A 265 0.66 -1.94 -26.13
N HIS A 266 1.82 -1.68 -25.54
CA HIS A 266 2.39 -0.33 -25.45
C HIS A 266 3.86 -0.29 -25.92
N PRO A 267 4.14 -0.49 -27.22
CA PRO A 267 5.52 -0.57 -27.71
C PRO A 267 6.28 0.76 -27.56
N LYS A 268 5.57 1.89 -27.55
CA LYS A 268 6.15 3.21 -27.27
C LYS A 268 6.57 3.36 -25.81
N CYS A 269 5.80 2.77 -24.88
CA CYS A 269 6.11 2.81 -23.45
C CYS A 269 7.32 1.92 -23.12
N VAL A 270 7.45 0.74 -23.74
CA VAL A 270 8.64 -0.12 -23.61
C VAL A 270 9.92 0.62 -23.99
N LYS A 271 9.89 1.48 -25.02
CA LYS A 271 11.07 2.28 -25.40
C LYS A 271 11.48 3.29 -24.31
N LYS A 272 10.53 3.84 -23.55
CA LYS A 272 10.78 4.87 -22.53
C LYS A 272 11.07 4.26 -21.16
N PHE A 273 10.39 3.16 -20.82
CA PHE A 273 10.42 2.51 -19.52
C PHE A 273 10.64 1.01 -19.69
N SER A 274 11.82 0.65 -20.19
CA SER A 274 12.12 -0.72 -20.59
C SER A 274 12.17 -1.72 -19.43
N ASP A 275 12.44 -1.22 -18.22
CA ASP A 275 12.56 -2.02 -17.00
C ASP A 275 11.25 -2.17 -16.21
N VAL A 276 10.13 -1.59 -16.68
CA VAL A 276 8.84 -1.74 -16.01
C VAL A 276 8.27 -3.14 -16.30
N ARG A 277 7.94 -3.85 -15.23
CA ARG A 277 7.24 -5.14 -15.30
C ARG A 277 5.74 -4.93 -15.21
N HIS A 278 5.00 -5.68 -16.01
CA HIS A 278 3.55 -5.65 -16.08
C HIS A 278 2.96 -6.95 -15.55
N VAL A 279 2.04 -6.87 -14.59
CA VAL A 279 1.17 -7.98 -14.16
C VAL A 279 -0.23 -7.73 -14.73
N SER A 280 -0.79 -8.68 -15.47
CA SER A 280 -2.13 -8.53 -16.04
C SER A 280 -3.23 -8.83 -15.03
N PHE A 281 -4.45 -8.38 -15.33
CA PHE A 281 -5.61 -8.68 -14.50
C PHE A 281 -5.90 -10.17 -14.45
N GLU A 282 -5.67 -10.92 -15.53
CA GLU A 282 -5.86 -12.37 -15.58
C GLU A 282 -4.90 -13.09 -14.62
N GLU A 283 -3.64 -12.65 -14.55
CA GLU A 283 -2.66 -13.20 -13.62
C GLU A 283 -3.06 -12.92 -12.16
N VAL A 284 -3.50 -11.69 -11.86
CA VAL A 284 -4.06 -11.34 -10.55
C VAL A 284 -5.29 -12.18 -10.24
N LYS A 285 -6.19 -12.36 -11.21
CA LYS A 285 -7.42 -13.12 -11.03
C LYS A 285 -7.14 -14.58 -10.72
N GLU A 286 -6.21 -15.20 -11.44
CA GLU A 286 -5.85 -16.62 -11.26
C GLU A 286 -5.09 -16.88 -9.95
N ASN A 287 -4.20 -15.98 -9.54
CA ASN A 287 -3.32 -16.22 -8.39
C ASN A 287 -3.83 -15.60 -7.07
N LEU A 288 -4.61 -14.52 -7.15
CA LEU A 288 -5.10 -13.79 -5.97
C LEU A 288 -6.62 -13.84 -5.84
N PHE A 289 -7.38 -13.95 -6.93
CA PHE A 289 -8.85 -13.92 -6.87
C PHE A 289 -9.55 -15.25 -7.10
N LYS A 290 -8.81 -16.33 -7.38
CA LYS A 290 -9.38 -17.63 -7.75
C LYS A 290 -10.33 -18.25 -6.72
N ASN A 291 -10.15 -17.97 -5.43
CA ASN A 291 -11.02 -18.47 -4.37
C ASN A 291 -12.17 -17.50 -4.01
N ILE A 292 -12.27 -16.38 -4.73
CA ILE A 292 -13.35 -15.39 -4.63
C ILE A 292 -14.35 -15.58 -5.77
N VAL A 293 -13.83 -15.93 -6.95
CA VAL A 293 -14.52 -16.15 -8.23
C VAL A 293 -15.05 -17.56 -8.33
#